data_AF-A0A2H5FRR7-F1
#
_entry.id   AF-A0A2H5FRR7-F1
#
_cell.length_a   1.000
_cell.length_b   1.000
_cell.length_c   1.000
_cell.angle_alpha   90.00
_cell.angle_beta   90.00
_cell.angle_gamma   90.00
#
_symmetry.space_group_name_H-M   'P 1'
#
loop_
_entity.id
_entity.type
_entity.pdbx_description
1 polymer ?
#
loop_
_entity_poly.entity_id
_entity_poly.type
_entity_poly.pdbx_seq_one_letter_code
_entity_poly.pdbx_strand_id
1 'polypeptide(L)'
;MTESLDGPRGLRTRASELQILAAVLHAGSHRPGKETMLDFFLMHTLTSSLFLHCYVELLAPCYAASLLRGKFVADMVYYIAHGRPYLNLEQFESYPKLLSWEQIISKAIASEDDHVPKAVRALIHASRYDQTPSFPLQIYQAMASLTVEDNLYWSVDPIGFDEAWRNNKKKKQLANTRIIHG
;
A
#
# COMPACT_ATOMS: atom_id res chain seq x y z
N MET A 1 -22.62 -12.33 -22.01
CA MET A 1 -22.88 -10.87 -21.98
C MET A 1 -21.69 -10.21 -21.32
N THR A 2 -20.82 -9.56 -22.10
CA THR A 2 -19.79 -8.67 -21.55
C THR A 2 -20.49 -7.40 -21.11
N GLU A 3 -20.63 -7.22 -19.80
CA GLU A 3 -21.12 -5.94 -19.28
C GLU A 3 -20.14 -4.82 -19.62
N SER A 4 -20.64 -3.61 -19.86
CA SER A 4 -19.80 -2.44 -20.16
C SER A 4 -18.74 -2.26 -19.07
N LEU A 5 -17.50 -1.92 -19.46
CA LEU A 5 -16.43 -1.56 -18.54
C LEU A 5 -16.80 -0.38 -17.63
N ASP A 6 -17.74 0.45 -18.07
CA ASP A 6 -18.28 1.60 -17.35
C ASP A 6 -19.61 1.28 -16.61
N GLY A 7 -20.07 0.03 -16.64
CA GLY A 7 -21.21 -0.45 -15.87
C GLY A 7 -20.88 -0.66 -14.38
N PRO A 8 -21.88 -0.80 -13.49
CA PRO A 8 -21.65 -0.90 -12.05
C PRO A 8 -20.72 -2.05 -11.63
N ARG A 9 -20.82 -3.24 -12.25
CA ARG A 9 -19.87 -4.33 -11.95
C ARG A 9 -18.46 -4.01 -12.45
N GLY A 10 -18.34 -3.40 -13.64
CA GLY A 10 -17.07 -2.93 -14.18
C GLY A 10 -16.35 -1.96 -13.25
N LEU A 11 -17.06 -0.95 -12.74
CA LEU A 11 -16.49 0.04 -11.81
C LEU A 11 -16.02 -0.57 -10.49
N ARG A 12 -16.79 -1.50 -9.91
CA ARG A 12 -16.37 -2.24 -8.70
C ARG A 12 -15.11 -3.05 -8.95
N THR A 13 -15.03 -3.76 -10.07
CA THR A 13 -13.82 -4.50 -10.45
C THR A 13 -12.62 -3.57 -10.61
N ARG A 14 -12.78 -2.41 -11.25
CA ARG A 14 -11.69 -1.42 -11.37
C ARG A 14 -11.27 -0.82 -10.03
N ALA A 15 -12.20 -0.63 -9.09
CA ALA A 15 -11.85 -0.23 -7.73
C ALA A 15 -11.02 -1.29 -7.01
N SER A 16 -11.38 -2.58 -7.14
CA SER A 16 -10.57 -3.69 -6.63
C SER A 16 -9.17 -3.70 -7.23
N GLU A 17 -9.05 -3.62 -8.57
CA GLU A 17 -7.77 -3.62 -9.27
C GLU A 17 -6.86 -2.47 -8.83
N LEU A 18 -7.41 -1.26 -8.66
CA LEU A 18 -6.63 -0.12 -8.17
C LEU A 18 -6.21 -0.26 -6.71
N GLN A 19 -7.03 -0.88 -5.87
CA GLN A 19 -6.66 -1.18 -4.50
C GLN A 19 -5.55 -2.24 -4.42
N ILE A 20 -5.62 -3.27 -5.26
CA ILE A 20 -4.55 -4.28 -5.39
C ILE A 20 -3.25 -3.62 -5.87
N LEU A 21 -3.32 -2.81 -6.92
CA LEU A 21 -2.18 -2.04 -7.41
C LEU A 21 -1.54 -1.22 -6.29
N ALA A 22 -2.35 -0.50 -5.52
CA ALA A 22 -1.85 0.33 -4.43
C ALA A 22 -1.19 -0.48 -3.30
N ALA A 23 -1.68 -1.68 -2.99
CA ALA A 23 -1.03 -2.61 -2.06
C ALA A 23 0.33 -3.09 -2.59
N VAL A 24 0.40 -3.41 -3.88
CA VAL A 24 1.66 -3.78 -4.56
C VAL A 24 2.64 -2.62 -4.57
N LEU A 25 2.21 -1.39 -4.85
CA LEU A 25 3.08 -0.21 -4.81
C LEU A 25 3.62 0.06 -3.39
N HIS A 26 2.80 -0.10 -2.36
CA HIS A 26 3.21 0.08 -0.97
C HIS A 26 4.25 -0.96 -0.54
N ALA A 27 3.93 -2.25 -0.65
CA ALA A 27 4.75 -3.31 -0.05
C ALA A 27 5.78 -3.90 -1.03
N GLY A 28 5.44 -3.98 -2.32
CA GLY A 28 6.29 -4.55 -3.36
C GLY A 28 7.49 -3.68 -3.69
N SER A 29 7.43 -2.36 -3.44
CA SER A 29 8.52 -1.44 -3.78
C SER A 29 9.79 -1.60 -2.94
N HIS A 30 9.81 -2.51 -1.96
CA HIS A 30 11.01 -2.80 -1.19
C HIS A 30 12.14 -3.34 -2.09
N ARG A 31 13.34 -2.76 -1.94
CA ARG A 31 14.51 -3.10 -2.75
C ARG A 31 15.33 -4.24 -2.14
N PRO A 32 15.50 -5.37 -2.85
CA PRO A 32 16.38 -6.45 -2.41
C PRO A 32 17.81 -5.97 -2.13
N GLY A 33 18.40 -6.46 -1.05
CA GLY A 33 19.79 -6.12 -0.67
C GLY A 33 19.96 -4.74 -0.02
N LYS A 34 18.87 -4.00 0.24
CA LYS A 34 18.88 -2.77 1.03
C LYS A 34 18.14 -2.96 2.35
N GLU A 35 18.45 -2.15 3.36
CA GLU A 35 17.67 -2.13 4.61
C GLU A 35 16.22 -1.79 4.29
N THR A 36 15.29 -2.52 4.91
CA THR A 36 13.85 -2.28 4.79
C THR A 36 13.50 -0.84 5.17
N MET A 37 12.78 -0.19 4.26
CA MET A 37 12.34 1.19 4.36
C MET A 37 11.00 1.30 3.65
N LEU A 38 10.00 1.83 4.35
CA LEU A 38 8.67 2.05 3.79
C LEU A 38 8.62 3.43 3.16
N ASP A 39 7.90 3.59 2.05
CA ASP A 39 7.77 4.87 1.38
C ASP A 39 6.50 5.59 1.82
N PHE A 40 6.66 6.82 2.32
CA PHE A 40 5.57 7.63 2.85
C PHE A 40 4.48 7.90 1.80
N PHE A 41 4.88 8.18 0.56
CA PHE A 41 3.94 8.56 -0.50
C PHE A 41 3.32 7.33 -1.15
N LEU A 42 4.07 6.23 -1.33
CA LEU A 42 3.49 4.99 -1.84
C LEU A 42 2.49 4.38 -0.84
N MET A 43 2.71 4.51 0.48
CA MET A 43 1.70 4.17 1.47
C MET A 43 0.42 5.02 1.32
N HIS A 44 0.52 6.29 0.91
CA HIS A 44 -0.66 7.11 0.64
C HIS A 44 -1.45 6.64 -0.59
N THR A 45 -0.79 6.03 -1.58
CA THR A 45 -1.51 5.34 -2.67
C THR A 45 -2.41 4.24 -2.12
N LEU A 46 -1.88 3.45 -1.16
CA LEU A 46 -2.60 2.38 -0.48
C LEU A 46 -3.72 2.90 0.44
N THR A 47 -3.43 3.83 1.35
CA THR A 47 -4.42 4.26 2.36
C THR A 47 -5.59 5.03 1.73
N SER A 48 -5.34 5.82 0.68
CA SER A 48 -6.40 6.49 -0.08
C SER A 48 -7.29 5.52 -0.88
N SER A 49 -6.82 4.30 -1.18
CA SER A 49 -7.61 3.28 -1.88
C SER A 49 -8.81 2.76 -1.08
N LEU A 50 -8.80 2.94 0.25
CA LEU A 50 -9.82 2.42 1.17
C LEU A 50 -11.24 2.92 0.82
N PHE A 51 -11.35 4.10 0.23
CA PHE A 51 -12.63 4.74 -0.06
C PHE A 51 -13.18 4.46 -1.47
N LEU A 52 -12.41 3.80 -2.34
CA LEU A 52 -12.79 3.63 -3.76
C LEU A 52 -14.10 2.87 -3.92
N HIS A 53 -14.29 1.80 -3.15
CA HIS A 53 -15.53 1.01 -3.18
C HIS A 53 -16.74 1.81 -2.71
N CYS A 54 -16.57 2.68 -1.70
CA CYS A 54 -17.62 3.58 -1.25
C CYS A 54 -17.99 4.60 -2.35
N TYR A 55 -16.99 5.23 -2.96
CA TYR A 55 -17.22 6.22 -4.01
C TYR A 55 -17.89 5.65 -5.26
N VAL A 56 -17.52 4.43 -5.67
CA VAL A 56 -18.13 3.77 -6.83
C VAL A 56 -19.62 3.51 -6.63
N GLU A 57 -20.07 3.22 -5.41
CA GLU A 57 -21.49 3.02 -5.12
C GLU A 57 -22.27 4.34 -5.00
N LEU A 58 -21.61 5.42 -4.53
CA LEU A 58 -22.28 6.69 -4.25
C LEU A 58 -22.33 7.65 -5.45
N LEU A 59 -21.37 7.54 -6.38
CA LEU A 59 -21.26 8.46 -7.52
C LEU A 59 -22.03 7.95 -8.74
N ALA A 60 -22.51 8.87 -9.58
CA ALA A 60 -22.99 8.50 -10.90
C ALA A 60 -21.85 7.84 -11.71
N PRO A 61 -22.15 6.85 -12.58
CA PRO A 61 -21.12 6.03 -13.25
C PRO A 61 -20.02 6.84 -13.95
N CYS A 62 -20.36 7.95 -14.61
CA CYS A 62 -19.38 8.81 -15.28
C CYS A 62 -18.39 9.48 -14.29
N TYR A 63 -18.84 9.89 -13.11
CA TYR A 63 -17.99 10.49 -12.09
C TYR A 63 -17.15 9.44 -11.37
N ALA A 64 -17.71 8.26 -11.10
CA ALA A 64 -16.95 7.12 -10.59
C ALA A 64 -15.82 6.72 -11.56
N ALA A 65 -16.11 6.61 -12.86
CA ALA A 65 -15.09 6.32 -13.87
C ALA A 65 -13.98 7.39 -13.90
N SER A 66 -14.35 8.67 -13.84
CA SER A 66 -13.37 9.78 -13.78
C SER A 66 -12.52 9.74 -12.52
N LEU A 67 -13.12 9.45 -11.35
CA LEU A 67 -12.40 9.30 -10.09
C LEU A 67 -11.37 8.16 -10.16
N LEU A 68 -11.77 6.98 -10.66
CA LEU A 68 -10.87 5.82 -10.78
C LEU A 68 -9.70 6.10 -11.73
N ARG A 69 -9.95 6.77 -12.87
CA ARG A 69 -8.89 7.21 -13.79
C ARG A 69 -7.95 8.21 -13.12
N GLY A 70 -8.50 9.18 -12.39
CA GLY A 70 -7.71 10.17 -11.64
C GLY A 70 -6.85 9.52 -10.56
N LYS A 71 -7.41 8.57 -9.81
CA LYS A 71 -6.69 7.77 -8.81
C LYS A 71 -5.53 6.99 -9.43
N PHE A 72 -5.78 6.30 -10.55
CA PHE A 72 -4.73 5.57 -11.26
C PHE A 72 -3.58 6.49 -11.68
N VAL A 73 -3.89 7.64 -12.27
CA VAL A 73 -2.87 8.63 -12.66
C VAL A 73 -2.09 9.13 -11.44
N ALA A 74 -2.78 9.45 -10.35
CA ALA A 74 -2.12 9.91 -9.12
C ALA A 74 -1.15 8.85 -8.56
N ASP A 75 -1.56 7.58 -8.51
CA ASP A 75 -0.72 6.48 -8.04
C ASP A 75 0.51 6.28 -8.92
N MET A 76 0.34 6.36 -10.25
CA MET A 76 1.45 6.28 -11.20
C MET A 76 2.40 7.46 -11.10
N VAL A 77 1.89 8.68 -10.86
CA VAL A 77 2.73 9.85 -10.63
C VAL A 77 3.61 9.64 -9.39
N TYR A 78 3.05 9.19 -8.27
CA TYR A 78 3.85 8.87 -7.08
C TYR A 78 4.86 7.76 -7.37
N TYR A 79 4.45 6.66 -7.99
CA TYR A 79 5.36 5.56 -8.33
C TYR A 79 6.53 6.01 -9.23
N ILE A 80 6.25 6.83 -10.24
CA ILE A 80 7.28 7.33 -11.16
C ILE A 80 8.19 8.35 -10.46
N ALA A 81 7.63 9.31 -9.75
CA ALA A 81 8.40 10.31 -9.00
C ALA A 81 9.30 9.66 -7.93
N HIS A 82 8.88 8.50 -7.41
CA HIS A 82 9.63 7.73 -6.42
C HIS A 82 10.65 6.77 -7.04
N GLY A 83 10.95 6.93 -8.35
CA GLY A 83 12.04 6.25 -9.03
C GLY A 83 11.68 4.89 -9.60
N ARG A 84 10.38 4.55 -9.72
CA ARG A 84 9.88 3.28 -10.27
C ARG A 84 10.58 2.06 -9.64
N PRO A 85 10.58 1.93 -8.31
CA PRO A 85 11.23 0.81 -7.64
C PRO A 85 10.72 -0.52 -8.19
N TYR A 86 11.62 -1.51 -8.32
CA TYR A 86 11.22 -2.86 -8.71
C TYR A 86 10.22 -3.42 -7.70
N LEU A 87 9.10 -3.94 -8.21
CA LEU A 87 8.00 -4.47 -7.39
C LEU A 87 8.27 -5.94 -7.08
N ASN A 88 9.01 -6.21 -6.00
CA ASN A 88 9.41 -7.54 -5.59
C ASN A 88 8.33 -8.22 -4.75
N LEU A 89 7.32 -8.83 -5.40
CA LEU A 89 6.27 -9.55 -4.68
C LEU A 89 6.70 -10.95 -4.20
N GLU A 90 7.70 -11.54 -4.84
CA GLU A 90 8.24 -12.87 -4.51
C GLU A 90 8.73 -12.95 -3.05
N GLN A 91 9.17 -11.82 -2.48
CA GLN A 91 9.57 -11.75 -1.05
C GLN A 91 8.43 -12.14 -0.09
N PHE A 92 7.17 -12.04 -0.52
CA PHE A 92 6.00 -12.31 0.31
C PHE A 92 5.47 -13.73 0.14
N GLU A 93 5.97 -14.51 -0.81
CA GLU A 93 5.59 -15.93 -0.97
C GLU A 93 6.07 -16.78 0.20
N SER A 94 7.17 -16.38 0.84
CA SER A 94 7.77 -17.08 2.00
C SER A 94 8.25 -16.09 3.06
N TYR A 95 7.40 -15.13 3.43
CA TYR A 95 7.76 -14.07 4.36
C TYR A 95 8.13 -14.62 5.75
N PRO A 96 9.38 -14.45 6.22
CA PRO A 96 9.88 -15.17 7.41
C PRO A 96 9.27 -14.67 8.73
N LYS A 97 8.74 -13.44 8.74
CA LYS A 97 8.14 -12.79 9.91
C LYS A 97 6.62 -12.70 9.81
N LEU A 98 5.99 -13.67 9.13
CA LEU A 98 4.54 -13.71 8.99
C LEU A 98 3.86 -13.76 10.36
N LEU A 99 2.98 -12.80 10.63
CA LEU A 99 2.19 -12.70 11.84
C LEU A 99 0.73 -13.07 11.58
N SER A 100 0.00 -13.51 12.60
CA SER A 100 -1.46 -13.67 12.50
C SER A 100 -2.15 -12.31 12.33
N TRP A 101 -3.35 -12.26 11.75
CA TRP A 101 -4.12 -11.02 11.67
C TRP A 101 -4.38 -10.40 13.04
N GLU A 102 -4.59 -11.20 14.08
CA GLU A 102 -4.77 -10.73 15.46
C GLU A 102 -3.51 -10.01 15.98
N GLN A 103 -2.33 -10.58 15.74
CA GLN A 103 -1.05 -9.96 16.11
C GLN A 103 -0.81 -8.66 15.33
N ILE A 104 -1.10 -8.66 14.03
CA ILE A 104 -0.97 -7.49 13.16
C ILE A 104 -1.88 -6.36 13.64
N ILE A 105 -3.16 -6.65 13.90
CA ILE A 105 -4.13 -5.66 14.37
C ILE A 105 -3.73 -5.13 15.76
N SER A 106 -3.29 -6.01 16.66
CA SER A 106 -2.84 -5.60 18.00
C SER A 106 -1.63 -4.65 17.92
N LYS A 107 -0.62 -4.97 17.09
CA LYS A 107 0.53 -4.09 16.85
C LYS A 107 0.12 -2.78 16.19
N ALA A 108 -0.81 -2.80 15.24
CA ALA A 108 -1.27 -1.60 14.56
C ALA A 108 -2.02 -0.64 15.49
N ILE A 109 -2.85 -1.17 16.41
CA ILE A 109 -3.57 -0.38 17.42
C ILE A 109 -2.60 0.21 18.44
N ALA A 110 -1.55 -0.53 18.81
CA ALA A 110 -0.54 -0.08 19.76
C ALA A 110 0.51 0.88 19.15
N SER A 111 0.46 1.13 17.84
CA SER A 111 1.41 2.02 17.17
C SER A 111 1.13 3.48 17.49
N GLU A 112 2.18 4.26 17.77
CA GLU A 112 2.11 5.72 17.90
C GLU A 112 2.03 6.44 16.53
N ASP A 113 2.19 5.70 15.44
CA ASP A 113 2.15 6.23 14.08
C ASP A 113 0.80 5.91 13.42
N ASP A 114 -0.04 6.93 13.28
CA ASP A 114 -1.38 6.84 12.71
C ASP A 114 -1.43 6.30 11.27
N HIS A 115 -0.30 6.26 10.55
CA HIS A 115 -0.25 5.68 9.21
C HIS A 115 -0.29 4.15 9.24
N VAL A 116 0.28 3.54 10.29
CA VAL A 116 0.32 2.07 10.45
C VAL A 116 -1.09 1.46 10.49
N PRO A 117 -2.03 1.88 11.37
CA PRO A 117 -3.38 1.32 11.38
C PRO A 117 -4.15 1.60 10.09
N LYS A 118 -3.90 2.74 9.42
CA LYS A 118 -4.51 3.05 8.11
C LYS A 118 -4.03 2.08 7.04
N ALA A 119 -2.72 1.82 6.96
CA ALA A 119 -2.13 0.90 5.99
C ALA A 119 -2.59 -0.54 6.24
N VAL A 120 -2.59 -1.00 7.49
CA VAL A 120 -3.08 -2.34 7.87
C VAL A 120 -4.56 -2.49 7.50
N ARG A 121 -5.40 -1.49 7.81
CA ARG A 121 -6.82 -1.52 7.43
C ARG A 121 -7.01 -1.59 5.92
N ALA A 122 -6.22 -0.85 5.14
CA ALA A 122 -6.26 -0.89 3.68
C ALA A 122 -5.84 -2.25 3.11
N LEU A 123 -4.84 -2.91 3.70
CA LEU A 123 -4.41 -4.26 3.30
C LEU A 123 -5.46 -5.33 3.63
N ILE A 124 -6.11 -5.25 4.80
CA ILE A 124 -7.26 -6.12 5.13
C ILE A 124 -8.40 -5.90 4.14
N HIS A 125 -8.62 -4.65 3.72
CA HIS A 125 -9.64 -4.35 2.73
C HIS A 125 -9.27 -4.96 1.37
N ALA A 126 -8.04 -4.74 0.90
CA ALA A 126 -7.53 -5.32 -0.34
C ALA A 126 -7.67 -6.85 -0.37
N SER A 127 -7.34 -7.55 0.73
CA SER A 127 -7.44 -9.00 0.81
C SER A 127 -8.86 -9.55 0.69
N ARG A 128 -9.90 -8.73 0.94
CA ARG A 128 -11.31 -9.13 0.79
C ARG A 128 -11.81 -8.95 -0.64
N TYR A 129 -11.24 -8.01 -1.37
CA TYR A 129 -11.64 -7.66 -2.74
C TYR A 129 -10.77 -8.29 -3.82
N ASP A 130 -9.59 -8.79 -3.44
CA ASP A 130 -8.72 -9.51 -4.36
C ASP A 130 -9.25 -10.91 -4.64
N GLN A 131 -9.56 -11.16 -5.92
CA GLN A 131 -9.98 -12.45 -6.44
C GLN A 131 -8.93 -13.02 -7.40
N THR A 132 -7.72 -12.46 -7.42
CA THR A 132 -6.64 -12.86 -8.33
C THR A 132 -6.15 -14.25 -7.95
N PRO A 133 -6.34 -15.29 -8.80
CA PRO A 133 -6.02 -16.66 -8.43
C PRO A 133 -4.53 -16.91 -8.17
N SER A 134 -3.66 -16.06 -8.72
CA SER A 134 -2.20 -16.17 -8.58
C SER A 134 -1.63 -15.50 -7.33
N PHE A 135 -2.44 -14.78 -6.55
CA PHE A 135 -2.00 -14.17 -5.30
C PHE A 135 -2.43 -15.07 -4.14
N PRO A 136 -1.49 -15.70 -3.40
CA PRO A 136 -1.84 -16.42 -2.19
C PRO A 136 -2.56 -15.47 -1.22
N LEU A 137 -3.65 -15.89 -0.59
CA LEU A 137 -4.43 -15.05 0.33
C LEU A 137 -3.55 -14.45 1.46
N GLN A 138 -2.49 -15.17 1.83
CA GLN A 138 -1.52 -14.77 2.85
C GLN A 138 -0.59 -13.63 2.42
N ILE A 139 -0.54 -13.26 1.13
CA ILE A 139 0.35 -12.20 0.65
C ILE A 139 0.03 -10.86 1.30
N TYR A 140 -1.25 -10.51 1.47
CA TYR A 140 -1.66 -9.29 2.17
C TYR A 140 -1.31 -9.33 3.65
N GLN A 141 -1.38 -10.52 4.26
CA GLN A 141 -0.97 -10.73 5.64
C GLN A 141 0.54 -10.57 5.80
N ALA A 142 1.33 -11.00 4.82
CA ALA A 142 2.78 -10.80 4.77
C ALA A 142 3.13 -9.31 4.58
N MET A 143 2.48 -8.61 3.64
CA MET A 143 2.61 -7.16 3.45
C MET A 143 2.26 -6.38 4.73
N ALA A 144 1.22 -6.82 5.45
CA ALA A 144 0.81 -6.20 6.70
C ALA A 144 1.76 -6.53 7.85
N SER A 145 2.32 -7.74 7.88
CA SER A 145 3.38 -8.14 8.83
C SER A 145 4.61 -7.25 8.69
N LEU A 146 5.06 -7.01 7.44
CA LEU A 146 6.12 -6.05 7.11
C LEU A 146 5.80 -4.65 7.65
N THR A 147 4.55 -4.19 7.47
CA THR A 147 4.13 -2.83 7.83
C THR A 147 4.17 -2.57 9.34
N VAL A 148 4.05 -3.61 10.17
CA VAL A 148 4.06 -3.51 11.64
C VAL A 148 5.38 -3.96 12.27
N GLU A 149 6.44 -4.09 11.47
CA GLU A 149 7.76 -4.43 12.01
C GLU A 149 8.35 -3.30 12.83
N ASP A 150 9.00 -3.71 13.93
CA ASP A 150 9.62 -2.78 14.85
C ASP A 150 10.83 -2.10 14.19
N ASN A 151 11.04 -0.83 14.50
CA ASN A 151 12.10 0.00 13.93
C ASN A 151 11.99 0.20 12.40
N LEU A 152 10.80 0.19 11.80
CA LEU A 152 10.61 0.80 10.49
C LEU A 152 10.22 2.27 10.62
N TYR A 153 10.41 3.02 9.54
CA TYR A 153 9.96 4.41 9.44
C TYR A 153 9.49 4.69 8.01
N TRP A 154 8.65 5.71 7.85
CA TRP A 154 8.21 6.19 6.56
C TRP A 154 9.23 7.17 5.97
N SER A 155 9.90 6.75 4.91
CA SER A 155 10.80 7.60 4.15
C SER A 155 10.02 8.55 3.27
N VAL A 156 10.33 9.85 3.39
CA VAL A 156 9.93 10.87 2.42
C VAL A 156 10.88 10.92 1.22
N ASP A 157 12.05 10.28 1.33
CA ASP A 157 12.97 10.14 0.21
C ASP A 157 12.51 9.02 -0.73
N PRO A 158 12.48 9.27 -2.05
CA PRO A 158 12.15 8.29 -3.08
C PRO A 158 12.93 6.96 -3.00
N ILE A 159 12.25 5.87 -2.64
CA ILE A 159 12.92 4.57 -2.43
C ILE A 159 13.42 3.89 -3.71
N GLY A 160 13.10 4.39 -4.90
CA GLY A 160 13.65 3.90 -6.16
C GLY A 160 15.11 4.32 -6.41
N PHE A 161 15.62 5.34 -5.73
CA PHE A 161 17.00 5.83 -5.91
C PHE A 161 17.94 5.36 -4.79
N ASP A 162 19.21 5.11 -5.11
CA ASP A 162 20.21 4.70 -4.11
C ASP A 162 20.48 5.78 -3.06
N GLU A 163 20.29 7.04 -3.43
CA GLU A 163 20.34 8.25 -2.61
C GLU A 163 19.51 8.13 -1.33
N ALA A 164 18.36 7.44 -1.37
CA ALA A 164 17.46 7.32 -0.23
C ALA A 164 18.13 6.63 0.97
N TRP A 165 19.03 5.67 0.72
CA TRP A 165 19.77 4.96 1.78
C TRP A 165 21.02 5.71 2.28
N ARG A 166 21.42 6.83 1.66
CA ARG A 166 22.51 7.64 2.20
C ARG A 166 22.12 8.18 3.57
N ASN A 167 22.96 7.96 4.57
CA ASN A 167 22.72 8.37 5.96
C ASN A 167 21.43 7.80 6.58
N ASN A 168 20.95 6.62 6.13
CA ASN A 168 19.68 6.02 6.57
C ASN A 168 19.53 5.97 8.11
N LYS A 169 20.60 5.57 8.82
CA LYS A 169 20.62 5.52 10.29
C LYS A 169 20.25 6.84 10.95
N LYS A 170 20.79 7.96 10.43
CA LYS A 170 20.50 9.30 10.95
C LYS A 170 19.07 9.72 10.63
N LYS A 171 18.57 9.41 9.42
CA LYS A 171 17.19 9.71 9.01
C LYS A 171 16.18 8.95 9.88
N LYS A 172 16.42 7.66 10.10
CA LYS A 172 15.64 6.79 10.98
C LYS A 172 15.56 7.33 12.41
N GLN A 173 16.69 7.76 12.97
CA GLN A 173 16.71 8.40 14.29
C GLN A 173 15.87 9.68 14.31
N LEU A 174 16.00 10.54 13.30
CA LEU A 174 15.24 11.78 13.20
C LEU A 174 13.73 11.52 13.03
N ALA A 175 13.33 10.54 12.23
CA ALA A 175 11.93 10.16 12.03
C ALA A 175 11.29 9.72 13.35
N ASN A 176 11.98 8.87 14.13
CA ASN A 176 11.51 8.43 15.45
C ASN A 176 11.44 9.58 16.47
N THR A 177 12.17 10.68 16.26
CA THR A 177 12.10 11.87 17.13
C THR A 177 11.03 12.87 16.66
N ARG A 178 10.60 12.77 15.40
CA ARG A 178 9.63 13.62 14.73
C ARG A 178 8.32 12.85 14.51
N ILE A 179 7.78 12.16 15.50
CA ILE A 179 6.35 11.80 15.46
C ILE A 179 5.58 13.12 15.60
N ILE A 180 5.48 13.81 14.47
CA ILE A 180 4.79 15.08 14.29
C ILE A 180 3.33 14.72 14.27
N HIS A 181 2.63 15.27 15.24
CA HIS A 181 1.19 15.27 15.34
C HIS A 181 0.64 15.79 14.00
N GLY A 182 0.04 14.89 13.23
CA GLY A 182 -0.83 15.25 12.10
C GLY A 182 -2.19 15.68 12.63
#